data_AF-A0A4P5TE74-F1
#
_entry.id   AF-A0A4P5TE74-F1
#
_cell.length_a   1.000
_cell.length_b   1.000
_cell.length_c   1.000
_cell.angle_alpha   90.00
_cell.angle_beta   90.00
_cell.angle_gamma   90.00
#
_symmetry.space_group_name_H-M   'P 1'
#
loop_
_entity.id
_entity.type
_entity.pdbx_description
1 polymer ?
#
loop_
_entity_poly.entity_id
_entity_poly.type
_entity_poly.pdbx_seq_one_letter_code
_entity_poly.pdbx_strand_id
1 'polypeptide(L)'
;MSGMNEKKQVKSKKRVADHGEVFTNEREVNAMLDLVKHETERIDSRFLEPACGNGNFLAEVLRRKLKVVDQRYGNNQMDWERYAVIAVSSIYGVDILEDNAKECRERLYTIFDNFYTALFKDKCKEECRRSIRFLFDRNILWGDALDFTNKDDYRINSIKGKTFSGYHILAYFYVSWSLAIPELVSQLNLPYEAEYKMALAMHKPNK
;
A
#
# COMPACT_ATOMS: atom_id res chain seq x y z
N MET A 1 -36.86 -6.55 -0.52
CA MET A 1 -35.89 -7.65 -0.61
C MET A 1 -34.76 -7.20 -1.53
N SER A 2 -33.72 -6.57 -0.98
CA SER A 2 -32.54 -6.16 -1.74
C SER A 2 -31.61 -7.36 -1.84
N GLY A 3 -31.45 -7.92 -3.05
CA GLY A 3 -30.47 -8.97 -3.29
C GLY A 3 -29.09 -8.51 -2.86
N MET A 4 -28.53 -9.15 -1.84
CA MET A 4 -27.11 -9.04 -1.54
C MET A 4 -26.37 -9.56 -2.75
N ASN A 5 -25.74 -8.64 -3.48
CA ASN A 5 -24.90 -8.97 -4.62
C ASN A 5 -23.75 -9.84 -4.09
N GLU A 6 -23.83 -11.16 -4.26
CA GLU A 6 -22.76 -12.08 -3.83
C GLU A 6 -21.48 -11.68 -4.56
N LYS A 7 -20.52 -11.11 -3.81
CA LYS A 7 -19.20 -10.82 -4.35
C LYS A 7 -18.56 -12.15 -4.75
N LYS A 8 -18.41 -12.37 -6.05
CA LYS A 8 -17.87 -13.60 -6.61
C LYS A 8 -16.43 -13.82 -6.12
N GLN A 9 -16.19 -14.90 -5.36
CA GLN A 9 -14.87 -15.22 -4.82
C GLN A 9 -13.83 -15.60 -5.88
N VAL A 10 -14.28 -15.94 -7.10
CA VAL A 10 -13.42 -16.39 -8.19
C VAL A 10 -13.81 -15.66 -9.48
N LYS A 11 -12.83 -15.03 -10.15
CA LYS A 11 -13.04 -14.44 -11.49
C LYS A 11 -13.32 -15.54 -12.52
N SER A 12 -12.42 -16.54 -12.63
CA SER A 12 -12.58 -17.70 -13.52
C SER A 12 -11.90 -18.96 -12.98
N LYS A 13 -12.41 -20.14 -13.37
CA LYS A 13 -11.78 -21.43 -13.02
C LYS A 13 -10.36 -21.55 -13.57
N LYS A 14 -10.07 -20.94 -14.73
CA LYS A 14 -8.74 -20.90 -15.34
C LYS A 14 -7.74 -20.16 -14.45
N ARG A 15 -8.12 -19.02 -13.87
CA ARG A 15 -7.25 -18.26 -12.95
C ARG A 15 -6.99 -18.99 -11.63
N VAL A 16 -7.97 -19.76 -11.14
CA VAL A 16 -7.76 -20.66 -10.00
C VAL A 16 -6.74 -21.74 -10.36
N ALA A 17 -6.89 -22.39 -11.51
CA ALA A 17 -6.00 -23.47 -11.92
C ALA A 17 -4.58 -22.99 -12.25
N ASP A 18 -4.45 -21.88 -12.98
CA ASP A 18 -3.16 -21.40 -13.50
C ASP A 18 -2.40 -20.53 -12.49
N HIS A 19 -3.10 -19.84 -11.57
CA HIS A 19 -2.52 -18.82 -10.68
C HIS A 19 -2.97 -18.92 -9.21
N GLY A 20 -3.83 -19.89 -8.86
CA GLY A 20 -4.35 -20.01 -7.48
C GLY A 20 -5.25 -18.85 -7.04
N GLU A 21 -5.76 -18.04 -7.96
CA GLU A 21 -6.51 -16.83 -7.61
C GLU A 21 -7.86 -17.15 -6.94
N VAL A 22 -7.96 -16.82 -5.65
CA VAL A 22 -9.20 -16.84 -4.88
C VAL A 22 -9.27 -15.59 -4.01
N PHE A 23 -10.39 -14.88 -4.04
CA PHE A 23 -10.59 -13.71 -3.19
C PHE A 23 -11.10 -14.10 -1.81
N THR A 24 -10.31 -13.77 -0.80
CA THR A 24 -10.64 -13.98 0.62
C THR A 24 -11.92 -13.23 0.98
N ASN A 25 -12.85 -13.92 1.64
CA ASN A 25 -14.12 -13.33 2.08
C ASN A 25 -13.91 -12.26 3.14
N GLU A 26 -14.80 -11.26 3.15
CA GLU A 26 -14.75 -10.12 4.08
C GLU A 26 -14.77 -10.56 5.55
N ARG A 27 -15.52 -11.62 5.88
CA ARG A 27 -15.53 -12.23 7.22
C ARG A 27 -14.13 -12.69 7.63
N GLU A 28 -13.44 -13.42 6.76
CA GLU A 28 -12.13 -13.99 7.06
C GLU A 28 -11.05 -12.91 7.12
N VAL A 29 -11.12 -11.91 6.23
CA VAL A 29 -10.25 -10.73 6.29
C VAL A 29 -10.35 -10.04 7.64
N ASN A 30 -11.58 -9.77 8.10
CA ASN A 30 -11.77 -9.12 9.40
C ASN A 30 -11.29 -9.99 10.56
N ALA A 31 -11.63 -11.28 10.57
CA ALA A 31 -11.18 -12.20 11.61
C ALA A 31 -9.66 -12.26 11.74
N MET A 32 -8.93 -12.30 10.61
CA MET A 32 -7.48 -12.29 10.60
C MET A 32 -6.88 -10.96 11.06
N LEU A 33 -7.42 -9.84 10.57
CA LEU A 33 -6.94 -8.51 10.95
C LEU A 33 -7.24 -8.16 12.42
N ASP A 34 -8.27 -8.76 13.01
CA ASP A 34 -8.60 -8.60 14.43
C ASP A 34 -7.56 -9.24 15.36
N LEU A 35 -6.84 -10.27 14.90
CA LEU A 35 -5.72 -10.86 15.64
C LEU A 35 -4.57 -9.86 15.85
N VAL A 36 -4.42 -8.90 14.94
CA VAL A 36 -3.40 -7.85 14.96
C VAL A 36 -4.02 -6.46 15.00
N LYS A 37 -5.19 -6.33 15.63
CA LYS A 37 -6.00 -5.11 15.63
C LYS A 37 -5.20 -3.85 15.99
N HIS A 38 -4.37 -3.93 17.03
CA HIS A 38 -3.53 -2.82 17.48
C HIS A 38 -2.58 -2.31 16.40
N GLU A 39 -2.04 -3.21 15.56
CA GLU A 39 -1.25 -2.82 14.40
C GLU A 39 -2.13 -2.18 13.33
N THR A 40 -3.33 -2.72 13.05
CA THR A 40 -4.22 -2.16 12.03
C THR A 40 -4.78 -0.77 12.37
N GLU A 41 -4.80 -0.40 13.65
CA GLU A 41 -5.23 0.92 14.14
C GLU A 41 -4.05 1.88 14.35
N ARG A 42 -2.80 1.42 14.27
CA ARG A 42 -1.62 2.29 14.29
C ARG A 42 -1.40 2.87 12.88
N ILE A 43 -1.40 4.19 12.75
CA ILE A 43 -1.38 4.86 11.43
C ILE A 43 -0.11 4.50 10.63
N ASP A 44 1.04 4.39 11.29
CA ASP A 44 2.36 4.18 10.68
C ASP A 44 2.81 2.71 10.59
N SER A 45 2.06 1.76 11.16
CA SER A 45 2.40 0.33 11.12
C SER A 45 2.44 -0.20 9.68
N ARG A 46 3.47 -0.97 9.33
CA ARG A 46 3.65 -1.42 7.95
C ARG A 46 3.00 -2.77 7.69
N PHE A 47 2.28 -2.85 6.58
CA PHE A 47 1.66 -4.08 6.08
C PHE A 47 2.17 -4.36 4.67
N LEU A 48 2.63 -5.60 4.43
CA LEU A 48 3.01 -6.09 3.12
C LEU A 48 2.20 -7.34 2.81
N GLU A 49 1.46 -7.32 1.70
CA GLU A 49 0.73 -8.47 1.19
C GLU A 49 1.38 -9.00 -0.10
N PRO A 50 2.12 -10.13 -0.05
CA PRO A 50 2.88 -10.64 -1.20
C PRO A 50 2.03 -11.34 -2.29
N ALA A 51 0.71 -11.45 -2.13
CA ALA A 51 -0.20 -11.89 -3.18
C ALA A 51 -1.53 -11.12 -3.04
N CYS A 52 -1.46 -9.80 -3.24
CA CYS A 52 -2.51 -8.89 -2.77
C CYS A 52 -3.84 -9.03 -3.49
N GLY A 53 -3.89 -9.70 -4.64
CA GLY A 53 -5.07 -9.80 -5.49
C GLY A 53 -5.61 -8.40 -5.80
N ASN A 54 -6.92 -8.24 -5.70
CA ASN A 54 -7.58 -6.94 -5.80
C ASN A 54 -7.63 -6.16 -4.46
N GLY A 55 -6.81 -6.55 -3.49
CA GLY A 55 -6.54 -5.77 -2.28
C GLY A 55 -7.50 -5.98 -1.12
N ASN A 56 -8.11 -7.15 -0.93
CA ASN A 56 -9.09 -7.36 0.16
C ASN A 56 -8.54 -7.04 1.56
N PHE A 57 -7.34 -7.53 1.91
CA PHE A 57 -6.70 -7.21 3.19
C PHE A 57 -6.26 -5.74 3.27
N LEU A 58 -5.52 -5.27 2.27
CA LEU A 58 -4.99 -3.89 2.23
C LEU A 58 -6.12 -2.85 2.30
N ALA A 59 -7.27 -3.13 1.67
CA ALA A 59 -8.44 -2.27 1.72
C ALA A 59 -8.99 -2.12 3.13
N GLU A 60 -9.10 -3.22 3.89
CA GLU A 60 -9.60 -3.16 5.26
C GLU A 60 -8.58 -2.53 6.21
N VAL A 61 -7.28 -2.81 6.04
CA VAL A 61 -6.21 -2.12 6.78
C VAL A 61 -6.28 -0.61 6.53
N LEU A 62 -6.40 -0.16 5.28
CA LEU A 62 -6.51 1.26 4.95
C LEU A 62 -7.75 1.89 5.59
N ARG A 63 -8.91 1.22 5.56
CA ARG A 63 -10.13 1.70 6.21
C ARG A 63 -9.93 1.88 7.72
N ARG A 64 -9.31 0.91 8.39
CA ARG A 64 -9.04 0.99 9.84
C ARG A 64 -8.10 2.14 10.17
N LYS A 65 -7.01 2.30 9.41
CA LYS A 65 -6.09 3.44 9.58
C LYS A 65 -6.78 4.78 9.33
N LEU A 66 -7.54 4.94 8.23
CA LEU A 66 -8.24 6.19 7.92
C LEU A 66 -9.32 6.54 8.92
N LYS A 67 -10.01 5.56 9.53
CA LYS A 67 -10.93 5.81 10.65
C LYS A 67 -10.20 6.43 11.84
N VAL A 68 -8.98 5.96 12.15
CA VAL A 68 -8.17 6.54 13.24
C VAL A 68 -7.68 7.94 12.87
N VAL A 69 -7.28 8.17 11.61
CA VAL A 69 -6.91 9.50 11.11
C VAL A 69 -8.08 10.47 11.24
N ASP A 70 -9.27 10.07 10.80
CA ASP A 70 -10.50 10.85 10.87
C ASP A 70 -10.86 11.21 12.32
N GLN A 71 -10.89 10.22 13.22
CA GLN A 71 -11.18 10.42 14.64
C GLN A 71 -10.22 11.40 15.33
N ARG A 72 -8.92 11.39 14.96
CA ARG A 72 -7.91 12.20 15.63
C ARG A 72 -7.69 13.57 14.99
N TYR A 73 -7.85 13.67 13.67
CA TYR A 73 -7.40 14.82 12.89
C TYR A 73 -8.48 15.39 11.96
N GLY A 74 -9.70 14.85 11.94
CA GLY A 74 -10.79 15.30 11.05
C GLY A 74 -11.15 16.78 11.15
N ASN A 75 -10.84 17.43 12.29
CA ASN A 75 -11.07 18.86 12.50
C ASN A 75 -10.02 19.78 11.85
N ASN A 76 -8.87 19.25 11.42
CA ASN A 76 -7.81 20.00 10.76
C ASN A 76 -7.40 19.31 9.47
N GLN A 77 -7.74 19.93 8.34
CA GLN A 77 -7.45 19.37 7.01
C GLN A 77 -5.97 19.11 6.76
N MET A 78 -5.07 19.98 7.21
CA MET A 78 -3.63 19.81 6.99
C MET A 78 -3.09 18.60 7.75
N ASP A 79 -3.49 18.45 9.00
CA ASP A 79 -3.10 17.29 9.82
C ASP A 79 -3.73 16.01 9.25
N TRP A 80 -5.01 16.05 8.89
CA TRP A 80 -5.70 14.91 8.28
C TRP A 80 -4.99 14.45 7.00
N GLU A 81 -4.68 15.36 6.08
CA GLU A 81 -3.95 15.08 4.84
C GLU A 81 -2.58 14.46 5.15
N ARG A 82 -1.83 15.04 6.09
CA ARG A 82 -0.53 14.52 6.51
C ARG A 82 -0.63 13.08 7.02
N TYR A 83 -1.53 12.81 7.96
CA TYR A 83 -1.64 11.48 8.57
C TYR A 83 -2.31 10.46 7.63
N ALA A 84 -3.15 10.88 6.69
CA ALA A 84 -3.68 10.01 5.66
C ALA A 84 -2.59 9.59 4.65
N VAL A 85 -1.67 10.51 4.30
CA VAL A 85 -0.48 10.17 3.50
C VAL A 85 0.39 9.12 4.22
N ILE A 86 0.56 9.21 5.54
CA ILE A 86 1.28 8.19 6.33
C ILE A 86 0.51 6.85 6.35
N ALA A 87 -0.81 6.88 6.48
CA ALA A 87 -1.63 5.66 6.43
C ALA A 87 -1.46 4.94 5.08
N VAL A 88 -1.46 5.68 3.97
CA VAL A 88 -1.23 5.15 2.62
C VAL A 88 0.22 4.71 2.42
N SER A 89 1.18 5.44 3.01
CA SER A 89 2.60 5.13 2.87
C SER A 89 2.99 3.77 3.41
N SER A 90 2.29 3.34 4.45
CA SER A 90 2.61 2.16 5.25
C SER A 90 1.98 0.86 4.73
N ILE A 91 1.26 0.88 3.60
CA ILE A 91 0.66 -0.31 3.00
C ILE A 91 1.31 -0.65 1.66
N TYR A 92 1.68 -1.91 1.49
CA TYR A 92 2.41 -2.43 0.33
C TYR A 92 1.79 -3.72 -0.17
N GLY A 93 1.84 -3.96 -1.47
CA GLY A 93 1.28 -5.14 -2.10
C GLY A 93 2.06 -5.55 -3.33
N VAL A 94 2.10 -6.85 -3.58
CA VAL A 94 2.63 -7.41 -4.83
C VAL A 94 1.60 -8.41 -5.35
N ASP A 95 1.34 -8.40 -6.65
CA ASP A 95 0.54 -9.45 -7.30
C ASP A 95 1.15 -9.83 -8.66
N ILE A 96 1.08 -11.11 -8.99
CA ILE A 96 1.61 -11.67 -10.23
C ILE A 96 0.76 -11.27 -11.45
N LEU A 97 -0.51 -10.93 -11.23
CA LEU A 97 -1.45 -10.54 -12.29
C LEU A 97 -1.58 -9.01 -12.32
N GLU A 98 -1.22 -8.41 -13.46
CA GLU A 98 -1.21 -6.96 -13.61
C GLU A 98 -2.59 -6.33 -13.39
N ASP A 99 -3.66 -7.02 -13.84
CA ASP A 99 -5.03 -6.54 -13.69
C ASP A 99 -5.45 -6.47 -12.22
N ASN A 100 -5.01 -7.42 -11.40
CA ASN A 100 -5.25 -7.41 -9.95
C ASN A 100 -4.53 -6.25 -9.27
N ALA A 101 -3.25 -6.02 -9.59
CA ALA A 101 -2.49 -4.90 -9.04
C ALA A 101 -3.17 -3.56 -9.38
N LYS A 102 -3.65 -3.38 -10.62
CA LYS A 102 -4.42 -2.19 -11.05
C LYS A 102 -5.73 -2.05 -10.28
N GLU A 103 -6.53 -3.13 -10.18
CA GLU A 103 -7.78 -3.13 -9.41
C GLU A 103 -7.55 -2.81 -7.92
N CYS A 104 -6.46 -3.32 -7.34
CA CYS A 104 -6.07 -3.02 -5.97
C CYS A 104 -5.80 -1.53 -5.79
N ARG A 105 -4.99 -0.91 -6.66
CA ARG A 105 -4.70 0.54 -6.60
C ARG A 105 -5.98 1.38 -6.70
N GLU A 106 -6.84 1.10 -7.66
CA GLU A 106 -8.09 1.84 -7.84
C GLU A 106 -9.02 1.68 -6.64
N ARG A 107 -9.12 0.47 -6.08
CA ARG A 107 -9.90 0.22 -4.86
C ARG A 107 -9.37 1.00 -3.66
N LEU A 108 -8.06 0.99 -3.44
CA LEU A 108 -7.43 1.69 -2.33
C LEU A 108 -7.57 3.21 -2.48
N TYR A 109 -7.36 3.74 -3.69
CA TYR A 109 -7.59 5.14 -4.00
C TYR A 109 -9.05 5.55 -3.73
N THR A 110 -10.01 4.76 -4.21
CA THR A 110 -11.44 5.01 -3.98
C THR A 110 -11.77 5.05 -2.49
N ILE A 111 -11.16 4.18 -1.68
CA ILE A 111 -11.35 4.20 -0.22
C ILE A 111 -10.84 5.53 0.37
N PHE A 112 -9.60 5.92 0.03
CA PHE A 112 -9.04 7.19 0.49
C PHE A 112 -9.92 8.38 0.07
N ASP A 113 -10.28 8.45 -1.21
CA ASP A 113 -10.99 9.59 -1.78
C ASP A 113 -12.40 9.75 -1.20
N ASN A 114 -13.07 8.64 -0.86
CA ASN A 114 -14.35 8.67 -0.17
C ASN A 114 -14.25 9.30 1.23
N PHE A 115 -13.24 8.93 2.02
CA PHE A 115 -13.01 9.57 3.33
C PHE A 115 -12.69 11.05 3.18
N TYR A 116 -11.78 11.39 2.25
CA TYR A 116 -11.32 12.75 2.05
C TYR A 116 -12.45 13.68 1.57
N THR A 117 -13.22 13.22 0.57
CA THR A 117 -14.35 13.97 0.01
C THR A 117 -15.50 14.12 1.02
N ALA A 118 -15.76 13.10 1.84
CA ALA A 118 -16.80 13.18 2.87
C ALA A 118 -16.55 14.29 3.89
N LEU A 119 -15.28 14.50 4.27
CA LEU A 119 -14.89 15.51 5.27
C LEU A 119 -14.77 16.92 4.67
N PHE A 120 -14.07 17.05 3.55
CA PHE A 120 -13.64 18.36 3.05
C PHE A 120 -14.38 18.82 1.79
N LYS A 121 -15.13 17.93 1.12
CA LYS A 121 -15.98 18.24 -0.05
C LYS A 121 -15.19 18.97 -1.14
N ASP A 122 -15.56 20.21 -1.42
CA ASP A 122 -14.94 21.10 -2.42
C ASP A 122 -13.56 21.63 -1.99
N LYS A 123 -13.19 21.50 -0.70
CA LYS A 123 -11.87 21.91 -0.19
C LYS A 123 -10.78 20.85 -0.40
N CYS A 124 -11.12 19.66 -0.91
CA CYS A 124 -10.14 18.65 -1.24
C CYS A 124 -9.11 19.18 -2.25
N LYS A 125 -7.83 18.96 -1.98
CA LYS A 125 -6.71 19.41 -2.81
C LYS A 125 -6.33 18.33 -3.81
N GLU A 126 -6.26 18.71 -5.08
CA GLU A 126 -5.81 17.80 -6.14
C GLU A 126 -4.35 17.38 -5.95
N GLU A 127 -3.52 18.21 -5.33
CA GLU A 127 -2.14 17.88 -4.95
C GLU A 127 -2.09 16.66 -4.04
N CYS A 128 -3.01 16.58 -3.06
CA CYS A 128 -3.10 15.45 -2.14
C CYS A 128 -3.53 14.19 -2.90
N ARG A 129 -4.57 14.27 -3.73
CA ARG A 129 -5.03 13.16 -4.58
C ARG A 129 -3.93 12.64 -5.51
N ARG A 130 -3.20 13.53 -6.17
CA ARG A 130 -2.06 13.17 -7.03
C ARG A 130 -0.97 12.45 -6.23
N SER A 131 -0.66 12.95 -5.04
CA SER A 131 0.32 12.31 -4.15
C SER A 131 -0.12 10.90 -3.78
N ILE A 132 -1.38 10.71 -3.38
CA ILE A 132 -1.92 9.39 -2.99
C ILE A 132 -1.90 8.40 -4.16
N ARG A 133 -2.29 8.83 -5.37
CA ARG A 133 -2.18 7.98 -6.58
C ARG A 133 -0.75 7.55 -6.83
N PHE A 134 0.19 8.51 -6.79
CA PHE A 134 1.61 8.23 -6.96
C PHE A 134 2.13 7.20 -5.94
N LEU A 135 1.70 7.30 -4.68
CA LEU A 135 2.08 6.36 -3.64
C LEU A 135 1.52 4.95 -3.91
N PHE A 136 0.26 4.82 -4.32
CA PHE A 136 -0.29 3.50 -4.67
C PHE A 136 0.41 2.87 -5.87
N ASP A 137 0.80 3.66 -6.87
CA ASP A 137 1.58 3.17 -8.02
C ASP A 137 2.96 2.66 -7.61
N ARG A 138 3.57 3.24 -6.58
CA ARG A 138 4.86 2.79 -6.03
C ARG A 138 4.69 1.59 -5.10
N ASN A 139 3.69 1.61 -4.23
CA ASN A 139 3.54 0.66 -3.13
C ASN A 139 2.86 -0.65 -3.54
N ILE A 140 2.00 -0.62 -4.55
CA ILE A 140 1.31 -1.81 -5.08
C ILE A 140 1.95 -2.17 -6.41
N LEU A 141 2.71 -3.26 -6.45
CA LEU A 141 3.55 -3.61 -7.59
C LEU A 141 2.99 -4.81 -8.36
N TRP A 142 3.14 -4.76 -9.68
CA TRP A 142 3.00 -5.96 -10.51
C TRP A 142 4.33 -6.70 -10.50
N GLY A 143 4.34 -7.89 -9.92
CA GLY A 143 5.55 -8.66 -9.72
C GLY A 143 5.27 -10.04 -9.18
N ASP A 144 6.28 -10.88 -9.25
CA ASP A 144 6.22 -12.24 -8.71
C ASP A 144 6.86 -12.24 -7.31
N ALA A 145 6.10 -12.62 -6.30
CA ALA A 145 6.58 -12.81 -4.94
C ALA A 145 6.77 -14.30 -4.58
N LEU A 146 6.58 -15.20 -5.55
CA LEU A 146 6.73 -16.64 -5.40
C LEU A 146 8.03 -17.12 -6.06
N ASP A 147 9.09 -17.26 -5.26
CA ASP A 147 10.05 -18.33 -5.49
C ASP A 147 9.94 -19.31 -4.31
N PHE A 148 9.23 -20.43 -4.52
CA PHE A 148 8.99 -21.46 -3.49
C PHE A 148 10.28 -22.15 -2.99
N THR A 149 11.44 -21.80 -3.54
CA THR A 149 12.76 -22.27 -3.11
C THR A 149 13.51 -21.25 -2.26
N ASN A 150 13.20 -19.96 -2.40
CA ASN A 150 13.80 -18.85 -1.65
C ASN A 150 12.69 -17.86 -1.28
N LYS A 151 12.24 -17.90 -0.01
CA LYS A 151 11.17 -17.03 0.52
C LYS A 151 11.51 -15.53 0.52
N ASP A 152 12.70 -15.18 0.05
CA ASP A 152 13.29 -13.85 0.08
C ASP A 152 13.55 -13.30 -1.33
N ASP A 153 12.84 -13.77 -2.36
CA ASP A 153 13.11 -13.40 -3.75
C ASP A 153 11.85 -12.92 -4.49
N TYR A 154 11.77 -11.61 -4.71
CA TYR A 154 10.74 -10.86 -5.44
C TYR A 154 11.26 -10.46 -6.82
N ARG A 155 10.41 -10.52 -7.85
CA ARG A 155 10.72 -10.00 -9.20
C ARG A 155 9.75 -8.91 -9.57
N ILE A 156 10.27 -7.70 -9.80
CA ILE A 156 9.46 -6.57 -10.27
C ILE A 156 9.50 -6.56 -11.79
N ASN A 157 8.34 -6.69 -12.47
CA ASN A 157 8.30 -6.83 -13.92
C ASN A 157 8.80 -5.58 -14.68
N SER A 158 8.68 -4.39 -14.08
CA SER A 158 9.26 -3.17 -14.62
C SER A 158 10.80 -3.11 -14.49
N ILE A 159 11.43 -4.00 -13.71
CA ILE A 159 12.87 -4.09 -13.53
C ILE A 159 13.36 -5.50 -13.92
N LYS A 160 13.64 -5.67 -15.21
CA LYS A 160 14.01 -6.97 -15.79
C LYS A 160 15.36 -7.46 -15.28
N GLY A 161 15.48 -8.78 -15.09
CA GLY A 161 16.75 -9.46 -14.82
C GLY A 161 17.28 -9.29 -13.39
N LYS A 162 16.47 -8.79 -12.46
CA LYS A 162 16.84 -8.65 -11.06
C LYS A 162 15.85 -9.34 -10.13
N THR A 163 16.39 -10.06 -9.17
CA THR A 163 15.65 -10.57 -8.02
C THR A 163 15.93 -9.65 -6.82
N PHE A 164 14.90 -9.38 -6.04
CA PHE A 164 14.92 -8.47 -4.90
C PHE A 164 14.54 -9.24 -3.66
N SER A 165 15.28 -9.11 -2.57
CA SER A 165 14.75 -9.54 -1.26
C SER A 165 13.79 -8.54 -0.65
N GLY A 166 13.07 -8.97 0.40
CA GLY A 166 12.20 -8.08 1.17
C GLY A 166 12.96 -6.82 1.61
N TYR A 167 14.22 -6.95 2.02
CA TYR A 167 15.08 -5.80 2.33
C TYR A 167 15.38 -4.92 1.12
N HIS A 168 15.57 -5.49 -0.08
CA HIS A 168 15.75 -4.69 -1.28
C HIS A 168 14.48 -3.90 -1.64
N ILE A 169 13.31 -4.48 -1.44
CA ILE A 169 12.02 -3.81 -1.63
C ILE A 169 11.83 -2.68 -0.61
N LEU A 170 12.12 -2.95 0.67
CA LEU A 170 12.06 -1.93 1.73
C LEU A 170 13.06 -0.79 1.49
N ALA A 171 14.28 -1.09 1.03
CA ALA A 171 15.27 -0.09 0.65
C ALA A 171 14.81 0.75 -0.55
N TYR A 172 14.20 0.12 -1.57
CA TYR A 172 13.60 0.85 -2.70
C TYR A 172 12.47 1.79 -2.24
N PHE A 173 11.60 1.33 -1.34
CA PHE A 173 10.58 2.19 -0.74
C PHE A 173 11.22 3.36 -0.01
N TYR A 174 12.21 3.10 0.83
CA TYR A 174 12.92 4.14 1.56
C TYR A 174 13.46 5.25 0.65
N VAL A 175 14.17 4.87 -0.41
CA VAL A 175 14.76 5.81 -1.36
C VAL A 175 13.67 6.56 -2.11
N SER A 176 12.62 5.86 -2.57
CA SER A 176 11.50 6.49 -3.28
C SER A 176 10.82 7.57 -2.44
N TRP A 177 10.59 7.28 -1.15
CA TRP A 177 10.03 8.21 -0.19
C TRP A 177 10.97 9.38 0.12
N SER A 178 12.27 9.10 0.28
CA SER A 178 13.28 10.12 0.54
C SER A 178 13.47 11.10 -0.62
N LEU A 179 13.13 10.68 -1.84
CA LEU A 179 13.13 11.55 -3.02
C LEU A 179 11.79 12.28 -3.19
N ALA A 180 10.67 11.63 -2.89
CA ALA A 180 9.34 12.17 -3.14
C ALA A 180 8.83 13.11 -2.04
N ILE A 181 9.00 12.73 -0.77
CA ILE A 181 8.48 13.46 0.40
C ILE A 181 9.45 13.32 1.58
N PRO A 182 10.61 14.02 1.54
CA PRO A 182 11.69 13.87 2.52
C PRO A 182 11.25 14.08 3.98
N GLU A 183 10.26 14.94 4.22
CA GLU A 183 9.80 15.32 5.55
C GLU A 183 9.07 14.20 6.28
N LEU A 184 8.55 13.20 5.55
CA LEU A 184 7.81 12.07 6.12
C LEU A 184 8.66 10.80 6.25
N VAL A 185 9.91 10.81 5.77
CA VAL A 185 10.79 9.63 5.78
C VAL A 185 11.04 9.12 7.19
N SER A 186 11.25 10.02 8.15
CA SER A 186 11.47 9.67 9.56
C SER A 186 10.30 8.90 10.17
N GLN A 187 9.09 9.11 9.64
CA GLN A 187 7.86 8.46 10.09
C GLN A 187 7.70 7.07 9.49
N LEU A 188 8.48 6.74 8.45
CA LEU A 188 8.51 5.38 7.94
C LEU A 188 9.09 4.43 8.97
N ASN A 189 9.96 4.87 9.89
CA ASN A 189 10.66 4.05 10.89
C ASN A 189 11.53 2.93 10.26
N LEU A 190 12.08 3.19 9.07
CA LEU A 190 12.91 2.25 8.32
C LEU A 190 14.39 2.43 8.71
N PRO A 191 15.18 1.35 8.88
CA PRO A 191 16.55 1.42 9.37
C PRO A 191 17.55 1.76 8.25
N TYR A 192 17.25 2.75 7.40
CA TYR A 192 18.07 3.11 6.22
C TYR A 192 18.50 4.59 6.18
N GLU A 193 18.15 5.36 7.21
CA GLU A 193 18.42 6.81 7.27
C GLU A 193 19.91 7.12 7.30
N ALA A 194 20.70 6.33 8.04
CA ALA A 194 22.14 6.53 8.15
C ALA A 194 22.82 6.25 6.80
N GLU A 195 22.45 5.14 6.16
CA GLU A 195 22.96 4.70 4.86
C GLU A 195 22.60 5.69 3.76
N TYR A 196 21.36 6.20 3.74
CA TYR A 196 20.92 7.19 2.77
C TYR A 196 21.67 8.53 2.92
N LYS A 197 21.84 9.03 4.14
CA LYS A 197 22.64 10.23 4.42
C LYS A 197 24.10 10.05 4.00
N MET A 198 24.68 8.89 4.27
CA MET A 198 26.03 8.56 3.84
C MET A 198 26.16 8.60 2.31
N ALA A 199 25.21 8.00 1.60
CA ALA A 199 25.17 8.02 0.14
C ALA A 199 25.08 9.45 -0.44
N LEU A 200 24.24 10.32 0.15
CA LEU A 200 24.15 11.73 -0.25
C LEU A 200 25.47 12.49 -0.02
N ALA A 201 26.14 12.26 1.11
CA ALA A 201 27.42 12.90 1.41
C ALA A 201 28.56 12.47 0.45
N MET A 202 28.49 11.24 -0.05
CA MET A 202 29.43 10.71 -1.05
C MET A 202 29.11 11.17 -2.47
N HIS A 203 27.84 11.50 -2.75
CA HIS A 203 27.43 12.05 -4.04
C HIS A 203 27.87 13.51 -4.15
N LYS A 204 29.07 13.74 -4.68
CA LYS A 204 29.47 15.06 -5.17
C LYS A 204 28.82 15.27 -6.53
N PRO A 205 27.80 16.13 -6.69
CA PRO A 205 27.35 16.49 -8.02
C PRO A 205 28.53 17.15 -8.73
N ASN A 206 28.91 16.63 -9.91
CA ASN A 206 29.81 17.37 -10.79
C ASN A 206 29.13 18.71 -11.06
N LYS A 207 29.84 19.80 -10.72
CA LYS A 207 29.45 21.17 -11.06
C LYS A 207 29.27 21.32 -12.57
#